data_AF-A0A2P2L163-F1
#
_entry.id   AF-A0A2P2L163-F1
#
_cell.length_a   1.000
_cell.length_b   1.000
_cell.length_c   1.000
_cell.angle_alpha   90.00
_cell.angle_beta   90.00
_cell.angle_gamma   90.00
#
_symmetry.space_group_name_H-M   'P 1'
#
loop_
_entity.id
_entity.type
_entity.pdbx_description
1 polymer ?
#
loop_
_entity_poly.entity_id
_entity_poly.type
_entity_poly.pdbx_seq_one_letter_code
_entity_poly.pdbx_strand_id
1 'polypeptide(L)'
;MAELESEQQQQNQNWSEQVEDLVTAGDTDGAISLLEALVSKIDFETNPNAFPPEAVDHLRLASALTELANLYASKDFSLKSDQLLSRASLLKQHALPSGYTSPETEDVKEDFQEIKVTKSSNDFPRGDAVAVGTSADGEQRR
;
A
#
# COMPACT_ATOMS: atom_id res chain seq x y z
N MET A 1 8.24 -28.29 -30.69
CA MET A 1 8.18 -28.01 -29.24
C MET A 1 8.53 -26.56 -28.91
N ALA A 2 8.44 -25.61 -29.86
CA ALA A 2 8.81 -24.19 -29.65
C ALA A 2 7.61 -23.22 -29.76
N GLU A 3 6.43 -23.70 -30.19
CA GLU A 3 5.27 -22.84 -30.43
C GLU A 3 4.61 -22.36 -29.12
N LEU A 4 4.60 -23.21 -28.08
CA LEU A 4 3.89 -22.92 -26.82
C LEU A 4 4.59 -21.90 -25.92
N GLU A 5 5.92 -21.76 -26.03
CA GLU A 5 6.67 -20.76 -25.25
C GLU A 5 6.47 -19.33 -25.79
N SER A 6 6.22 -19.20 -27.09
CA SER A 6 6.03 -17.91 -27.76
C SER A 6 4.73 -17.24 -27.32
N GLU A 7 3.65 -18.02 -27.22
CA GLU A 7 2.34 -17.53 -26.77
C GLU A 7 2.38 -17.07 -25.31
N GLN A 8 3.07 -17.82 -24.44
CA GLN A 8 3.14 -17.52 -23.01
C GLN A 8 3.99 -16.28 -22.70
N GLN A 9 4.98 -15.99 -23.54
CA GLN A 9 5.77 -14.77 -23.44
C GLN A 9 5.01 -13.55 -23.99
N GLN A 10 4.19 -13.75 -25.02
CA GLN A 10 3.35 -12.70 -25.59
C GLN A 10 2.14 -12.37 -24.70
N GLN A 11 1.60 -13.37 -24.01
CA GLN A 11 0.61 -13.19 -22.92
C GLN A 11 1.19 -12.39 -21.76
N ASN A 12 2.49 -12.55 -21.47
CA ASN A 12 3.16 -11.70 -20.49
C ASN A 12 3.20 -10.24 -20.95
N GLN A 13 3.43 -9.97 -22.23
CA GLN A 13 3.54 -8.60 -22.74
C GLN A 13 2.19 -7.92 -23.00
N ASN A 14 1.15 -8.67 -23.38
CA ASN A 14 -0.19 -8.14 -23.73
C ASN A 14 -1.25 -8.50 -22.68
N TRP A 15 -0.85 -8.75 -21.43
CA TRP A 15 -1.76 -9.12 -20.34
C TRP A 15 -2.92 -8.13 -20.17
N SER A 16 -2.69 -6.83 -20.39
CA SER A 16 -3.70 -5.80 -20.23
C SER A 16 -4.82 -5.90 -21.27
N GLU A 17 -4.49 -6.22 -22.53
CA GLU A 17 -5.48 -6.46 -23.59
C GLU A 17 -6.32 -7.70 -23.26
N GLN A 18 -5.67 -8.76 -22.80
CA GLN A 18 -6.33 -10.01 -22.45
C GLN A 18 -7.26 -9.85 -21.23
N VAL A 19 -6.89 -9.02 -20.26
CA VAL A 19 -7.76 -8.64 -19.13
C VAL A 19 -8.98 -7.87 -19.63
N GLU A 20 -8.79 -6.89 -20.52
CA GLU A 20 -9.89 -6.11 -21.09
C GLU A 20 -10.87 -7.00 -21.87
N ASP A 21 -10.36 -7.93 -22.67
CA ASP A 21 -11.17 -8.93 -23.39
C ASP A 21 -11.97 -9.81 -22.44
N LEU A 22 -11.36 -10.32 -21.38
CA LEU A 22 -12.02 -11.17 -20.38
C LEU A 22 -13.10 -10.39 -19.62
N VAL A 23 -12.81 -9.15 -19.22
CA VAL A 23 -13.78 -8.27 -18.56
C VAL A 23 -14.94 -7.94 -19.50
N THR A 24 -14.67 -7.65 -20.77
CA THR A 24 -15.68 -7.38 -21.80
C THR A 24 -16.54 -8.61 -22.09
N ALA A 25 -15.95 -9.80 -22.05
CA ALA A 25 -16.65 -11.07 -22.14
C ALA A 25 -17.48 -11.40 -20.88
N GLY A 26 -17.32 -10.63 -19.80
CA GLY A 26 -17.97 -10.88 -18.50
C GLY A 26 -17.27 -11.93 -17.63
N ASP A 27 -16.10 -12.43 -18.04
CA ASP A 27 -15.30 -13.39 -17.29
C ASP A 27 -14.33 -12.66 -16.33
N THR A 28 -14.91 -12.02 -15.32
CA THR A 28 -14.13 -11.32 -14.29
C THR A 28 -13.25 -12.29 -13.48
N ASP A 29 -13.69 -13.53 -13.28
CA ASP A 29 -12.93 -14.54 -12.53
C ASP A 29 -11.69 -15.02 -13.32
N GLY A 30 -11.83 -15.19 -14.64
CA GLY A 30 -10.70 -15.45 -15.54
C GLY A 30 -9.68 -14.31 -15.53
N ALA A 31 -10.15 -13.06 -15.61
CA ALA A 31 -9.29 -11.88 -15.55
C ALA A 31 -8.51 -11.78 -14.23
N ILE A 32 -9.17 -12.06 -13.10
CA ILE A 32 -8.53 -12.12 -11.78
C ILE A 32 -7.45 -13.22 -11.76
N SER A 33 -7.77 -14.42 -12.25
CA SER A 33 -6.85 -15.56 -12.25
C SER A 33 -5.59 -15.28 -13.08
N LEU A 34 -5.75 -14.62 -14.23
CA LEU A 34 -4.65 -14.21 -15.09
C LEU A 34 -3.75 -13.19 -14.40
N LEU A 35 -4.33 -12.17 -13.77
CA LEU A 35 -3.58 -11.14 -13.04
C LEU A 35 -2.86 -11.70 -11.81
N GLU A 36 -3.47 -12.62 -11.06
CA GLU A 36 -2.81 -13.28 -9.93
C GLU A 36 -1.60 -14.12 -10.38
N ALA A 37 -1.73 -14.84 -11.51
CA ALA A 37 -0.62 -15.57 -12.11
C ALA A 37 0.50 -14.63 -12.59
N LEU A 38 0.15 -13.51 -13.23
CA LEU A 38 1.09 -12.49 -13.69
C LEU A 38 1.85 -11.85 -12.52
N VAL A 39 1.13 -11.45 -11.46
CA VAL A 39 1.70 -10.91 -10.23
C VAL A 39 2.68 -11.90 -9.62
N SER A 40 2.29 -13.17 -9.49
CA SER A 40 3.17 -14.20 -8.93
C SER A 40 4.40 -14.45 -9.81
N LYS A 41 4.25 -14.36 -11.13
CA LYS A 41 5.36 -14.51 -12.08
C LYS A 41 6.34 -13.35 -11.99
N ILE A 42 5.86 -12.11 -12.03
CA ILE A 42 6.72 -10.92 -11.94
C ILE A 42 7.41 -10.87 -10.57
N ASP A 43 6.68 -11.18 -9.49
CA ASP A 43 7.24 -11.23 -8.13
C ASP A 43 8.36 -12.29 -8.02
N PHE A 44 8.19 -13.44 -8.68
CA PHE A 44 9.22 -14.49 -8.77
C PHE A 44 10.42 -14.10 -9.66
N GLU A 45 10.16 -13.42 -10.78
CA GLU A 45 11.19 -12.95 -11.72
C GLU A 45 11.99 -11.76 -11.17
N THR A 46 11.39 -10.97 -10.28
CA THR A 46 12.03 -9.84 -9.60
C THR A 46 13.10 -10.35 -8.64
N ASN A 47 14.34 -10.48 -9.13
CA ASN A 47 15.47 -10.89 -8.32
C ASN A 47 15.89 -9.74 -7.37
N PRO A 48 15.86 -9.93 -6.02
CA PRO A 48 16.24 -8.90 -5.06
C PRO A 48 17.72 -8.48 -5.13
N ASN A 49 18.56 -9.21 -5.88
CA ASN A 49 19.97 -8.89 -6.11
C ASN A 49 20.24 -8.24 -7.49
N ALA A 50 19.24 -8.10 -8.36
CA ALA A 50 19.41 -7.36 -9.60
C ALA A 50 19.47 -5.86 -9.28
N PHE A 51 20.65 -5.25 -9.39
CA PHE A 51 20.82 -3.81 -9.26
C PHE A 51 21.11 -3.18 -10.63
N PRO A 52 20.35 -2.15 -11.04
CA PRO A 52 19.14 -1.66 -10.38
C PRO A 52 17.98 -2.66 -10.55
N PRO A 53 17.05 -2.77 -9.57
CA PRO A 53 15.77 -3.41 -9.83
C PRO A 53 15.15 -2.65 -11.00
N GLU A 54 14.80 -3.36 -12.07
CA GLU A 54 14.32 -2.72 -13.29
C GLU A 54 13.04 -1.98 -12.92
N ALA A 55 13.08 -0.65 -12.88
CA ALA A 55 11.93 0.18 -12.50
C ALA A 55 10.67 -0.18 -13.33
N VAL A 56 10.91 -0.71 -14.53
CA VAL A 56 9.90 -1.29 -15.44
C VAL A 56 9.12 -2.43 -14.79
N ASP A 57 9.77 -3.36 -14.07
CA ASP A 57 9.10 -4.50 -13.44
C ASP A 57 8.25 -4.07 -12.25
N HIS A 58 8.75 -3.14 -11.43
CA HIS A 58 7.97 -2.56 -10.33
C HIS A 58 6.75 -1.78 -10.83
N LEU A 59 6.90 -1.00 -11.91
CA LEU A 59 5.78 -0.29 -12.53
C LEU A 59 4.76 -1.26 -13.13
N ARG A 60 5.24 -2.32 -13.80
CA ARG A 60 4.39 -3.34 -14.39
C ARG A 60 3.62 -4.13 -13.33
N LEU A 61 4.29 -4.51 -12.23
CA LEU A 61 3.65 -5.14 -11.08
C LEU A 61 2.61 -4.21 -10.44
N ALA A 62 2.91 -2.93 -10.30
CA ALA A 62 1.96 -1.94 -9.77
C ALA A 62 0.73 -1.78 -10.67
N SER A 63 0.90 -1.76 -12.00
CA SER A 63 -0.22 -1.71 -12.95
C SER A 63 -1.10 -2.95 -12.86
N ALA A 64 -0.51 -4.14 -12.81
CA ALA A 64 -1.26 -5.39 -12.66
C ALA A 64 -2.03 -5.45 -11.32
N LEU A 65 -1.42 -4.99 -10.23
CA LEU A 65 -2.09 -4.91 -8.92
C LEU A 65 -3.24 -3.88 -8.91
N THR A 66 -3.09 -2.77 -9.64
CA THR A 66 -4.15 -1.76 -9.77
C THR A 66 -5.35 -2.33 -10.51
N GLU A 67 -5.13 -3.02 -11.63
CA GLU A 67 -6.21 -3.69 -12.35
C GLU A 67 -6.87 -4.79 -11.53
N LEU A 68 -6.06 -5.58 -10.82
CA LEU A 68 -6.60 -6.61 -9.92
C LEU A 68 -7.49 -6.00 -8.83
N ALA A 69 -7.11 -4.84 -8.30
CA ALA A 69 -7.90 -4.09 -7.33
C ALA A 69 -9.25 -3.62 -7.92
N ASN A 70 -9.24 -3.08 -9.14
CA ASN A 70 -10.45 -2.66 -9.85
C ASN A 70 -11.45 -3.80 -10.05
N LEU A 71 -10.94 -4.99 -10.41
CA LEU A 71 -11.77 -6.20 -10.54
C LEU A 71 -12.34 -6.65 -9.19
N TYR A 72 -11.54 -6.62 -8.12
CA TYR A 72 -12.03 -6.96 -6.78
C TYR A 72 -13.05 -5.95 -6.25
N ALA A 73 -12.86 -4.65 -6.50
CA ALA A 73 -13.84 -3.61 -6.16
C ALA A 73 -15.18 -3.85 -6.87
N SER A 74 -15.13 -4.26 -8.14
CA SER A 74 -16.31 -4.57 -8.96
C SER A 74 -17.06 -5.82 -8.48
N LYS A 75 -16.41 -6.69 -7.68
CA LYS A 75 -16.98 -7.89 -7.06
C LYS A 75 -17.36 -7.71 -5.58
N ASP A 76 -17.50 -6.47 -5.11
CA ASP A 76 -17.79 -6.10 -3.72
C ASP A 76 -16.67 -6.42 -2.70
N PHE A 77 -15.45 -6.72 -3.16
CA PHE A 77 -14.29 -6.95 -2.29
C PHE A 77 -13.49 -5.66 -2.04
N SER A 78 -14.15 -4.62 -1.52
CA SER A 78 -13.54 -3.30 -1.25
C SER A 78 -12.26 -3.39 -0.39
N LEU A 79 -12.29 -4.14 0.72
CA LEU A 79 -11.11 -4.29 1.58
C LEU A 79 -9.91 -4.90 0.83
N LYS A 80 -10.16 -5.86 -0.07
CA LYS A 80 -9.10 -6.50 -0.85
C LYS A 80 -8.55 -5.55 -1.91
N SER A 81 -9.43 -4.74 -2.52
CA SER A 81 -9.03 -3.68 -3.46
C SER A 81 -8.08 -2.68 -2.79
N ASP A 82 -8.42 -2.14 -1.62
CA ASP A 82 -7.57 -1.20 -0.88
C ASP A 82 -6.20 -1.78 -0.54
N GLN A 83 -6.14 -3.05 -0.14
CA GLN A 83 -4.87 -3.74 0.13
C GLN A 83 -3.99 -3.82 -1.12
N LEU A 84 -4.58 -4.12 -2.27
CA LEU A 84 -3.87 -4.20 -3.54
C LEU A 84 -3.38 -2.83 -4.02
N LEU A 85 -4.21 -1.79 -3.90
CA LEU A 85 -3.84 -0.40 -4.23
C LEU A 85 -2.71 0.13 -3.34
N SER A 86 -2.74 -0.20 -2.05
CA SER A 86 -1.68 0.13 -1.10
C SER A 86 -0.34 -0.48 -1.54
N ARG A 87 -0.36 -1.76 -1.95
CA ARG A 87 0.83 -2.46 -2.46
C ARG A 87 1.32 -1.86 -3.78
N ALA A 88 0.42 -1.57 -4.71
CA ALA A 88 0.75 -0.96 -5.99
C ALA A 88 1.43 0.41 -5.81
N SER A 89 0.94 1.21 -4.87
CA SER A 89 1.50 2.53 -4.56
C SER A 89 2.92 2.45 -4.02
N LEU A 90 3.18 1.50 -3.11
CA LEU A 90 4.53 1.24 -2.60
C LEU A 90 5.49 0.89 -3.73
N LEU A 91 5.08 0.01 -4.65
CA LEU A 91 5.91 -0.37 -5.81
C LEU A 91 6.21 0.82 -6.74
N LYS A 92 5.22 1.70 -6.99
CA LYS A 92 5.45 2.94 -7.75
C LYS A 92 6.48 3.85 -7.08
N GLN A 93 6.43 3.97 -5.74
CA GLN A 93 7.42 4.74 -4.99
C GLN A 93 8.83 4.14 -5.10
N HIS A 94 8.94 2.81 -5.08
CA HIS A 94 10.21 2.12 -5.27
C HIS A 94 10.75 2.20 -6.71
N ALA A 95 9.88 2.38 -7.70
CA ALA A 95 10.27 2.52 -9.11
C ALA A 95 10.78 3.93 -9.45
N LEU A 96 10.32 4.96 -8.75
CA LEU A 96 10.78 6.33 -8.94
C LEU A 96 12.09 6.56 -8.18
N PRO A 97 13.19 6.96 -8.84
CA PRO A 97 14.39 7.35 -8.12
C PRO A 97 14.05 8.57 -7.24
N SER A 98 14.32 8.45 -5.94
CA SER A 98 14.13 9.48 -4.91
C SER A 98 14.72 10.82 -5.38
N GLY A 99 13.88 11.70 -5.90
CA GLY A 99 14.30 12.99 -6.43
C GLY A 99 13.19 14.02 -6.66
N TYR A 100 11.92 13.63 -6.65
CA TYR A 100 10.80 14.58 -6.70
C TYR A 100 9.72 14.16 -5.71
N THR A 101 9.76 14.77 -4.54
CA THR A 101 8.60 14.89 -3.67
C THR A 101 7.53 15.67 -4.42
N SER A 102 6.40 15.04 -4.74
CA SER A 102 5.15 15.76 -4.93
C SER A 102 4.01 14.93 -4.32
N PRO A 103 3.38 15.37 -3.22
CA PRO A 103 2.13 14.81 -2.79
C PRO A 103 1.03 15.37 -3.70
N GLU A 104 0.86 14.77 -4.88
CA GLU A 104 -0.29 15.02 -5.73
C GLU A 104 -1.32 13.92 -5.46
N THR A 105 -2.02 14.07 -4.33
CA THR A 105 -3.30 13.39 -4.12
C THR A 105 -4.36 14.23 -4.81
N GLU A 106 -4.57 14.01 -6.11
CA GLU A 106 -5.81 14.42 -6.76
C GLU A 106 -6.90 13.39 -6.47
N ASP A 107 -8.00 13.91 -5.93
CA ASP A 107 -9.37 13.36 -5.92
C ASP A 107 -9.66 12.14 -5.03
N VAL A 108 -9.92 12.41 -3.74
CA VAL A 108 -11.20 11.98 -3.15
C VAL A 108 -11.79 13.14 -2.37
N LYS A 109 -12.88 13.70 -2.89
CA LYS A 109 -13.75 14.63 -2.16
C LYS A 109 -14.54 13.82 -1.12
N GLU A 110 -13.90 13.42 -0.04
CA GLU A 110 -14.63 12.97 1.14
C GLU A 110 -15.04 14.20 1.95
N ASP A 111 -16.35 14.49 1.91
CA ASP A 111 -17.05 15.39 2.81
C ASP A 111 -17.00 14.78 4.23
N PHE A 112 -15.84 14.92 4.90
CA PHE A 112 -15.74 14.70 6.33
C PHE A 112 -16.24 15.95 7.02
N GLN A 113 -17.52 15.97 7.34
CA GLN A 113 -18.08 16.84 8.38
C GLN A 113 -17.27 16.63 9.67
N GLU A 114 -16.40 17.60 9.91
CA GLU A 114 -15.52 17.77 11.05
C GLU A 114 -16.37 17.82 12.34
N ILE A 115 -16.65 16.67 12.95
CA ILE A 115 -17.07 16.63 14.35
C ILE A 115 -15.86 16.99 15.22
N LYS A 116 -15.64 18.29 15.42
CA LYS A 116 -14.72 18.84 16.41
C LYS A 116 -15.13 18.34 17.80
N VAL A 117 -14.60 17.19 18.22
CA VAL A 117 -14.56 16.82 19.63
C VAL A 117 -13.53 17.72 20.29
N THR A 118 -13.95 18.93 20.67
CA THR A 118 -13.20 19.75 21.60
C THR A 118 -13.19 19.02 22.94
N LYS A 119 -12.08 18.33 23.19
CA LYS A 119 -11.70 17.73 24.46
C LYS A 119 -11.81 18.83 25.52
N SER A 120 -12.90 18.82 26.27
CA SER A 120 -13.17 19.72 27.39
C SER A 120 -12.11 19.45 28.45
N SER A 121 -11.02 20.20 28.42
CA SER A 121 -9.99 20.20 29.44
C SER A 121 -10.58 20.82 30.69
N ASN A 122 -11.01 19.97 31.61
CA ASN A 122 -11.45 20.35 32.95
C ASN A 122 -10.21 20.78 33.75
N ASP A 123 -9.79 22.03 33.58
CA ASP A 123 -8.76 22.67 34.40
C ASP A 123 -9.47 23.51 35.48
N PHE A 124 -9.46 23.05 36.74
CA PHE A 124 -9.59 23.82 37.98
C PHE A 124 -9.50 22.86 39.19
N PRO A 125 -9.08 23.28 40.40
CA PRO A 125 -7.87 24.05 40.72
C PRO A 125 -7.14 23.54 41.99
N ARG A 126 -5.95 24.10 42.25
CA ARG A 126 -5.43 24.56 43.56
C ARG A 126 -5.32 23.54 44.72
N GLY A 127 -4.08 23.27 45.13
CA GLY A 127 -3.72 22.72 46.43
C GLY A 127 -2.36 23.22 46.89
N ASP A 128 -2.36 24.36 47.59
CA ASP A 128 -1.28 24.91 48.39
C ASP A 128 -1.00 23.97 49.57
N ALA A 129 0.24 23.51 49.79
CA ALA A 129 0.65 22.97 51.09
C ALA A 129 2.19 22.98 51.26
N VAL A 130 2.61 23.97 52.05
CA VAL A 130 3.90 24.11 52.72
C VAL A 130 4.20 22.95 53.68
N ALA A 131 5.47 22.53 53.75
CA ALA A 131 6.13 21.98 54.95
C ALA A 131 7.64 21.85 54.61
N VAL A 132 8.53 22.72 55.05
CA VAL A 132 9.12 22.86 56.41
C VAL A 132 9.54 21.53 57.02
N GLY A 133 10.83 21.43 57.34
CA GLY A 133 11.57 20.17 57.43
C GLY A 133 11.56 19.44 58.77
N THR A 134 12.27 18.31 58.77
CA THR A 134 12.93 17.61 59.89
C THR A 134 14.08 16.80 59.25
N SER A 135 15.36 17.00 59.54
CA SER A 135 16.12 16.64 60.76
C SER A 135 16.03 15.16 61.14
N ALA A 136 17.03 14.39 60.70
CA ALA A 136 17.61 13.21 61.34
C ALA A 136 19.01 13.06 60.72
N ASP A 137 20.12 13.48 61.35
CA ASP A 137 20.76 12.98 62.57
C ASP A 137 21.10 11.48 62.53
N GLY A 138 22.38 11.16 62.74
CA GLY A 138 22.90 9.82 63.01
C GLY A 138 23.76 9.20 61.88
N GLU A 139 25.05 9.51 61.72
CA GLU A 139 26.21 9.02 62.52
C GLU A 139 26.93 7.80 61.90
N GLN A 140 28.11 8.11 61.34
CA GLN A 140 29.39 7.38 61.32
C GLN A 140 29.55 5.97 60.72
N ARG A 141 30.42 5.90 59.70
CA ARG A 141 31.58 4.98 59.68
C ARG A 141 32.79 5.63 58.99
N ARG A 142 33.70 6.23 59.79
CA ARG A 142 35.14 5.91 59.88
C ARG A 142 35.92 7.02 60.58
#